data_AF-A0A968NYL9-F1
#
_entry.id   AF-A0A968NYL9-F1
#
_cell.length_a   1.000
_cell.length_b   1.000
_cell.length_c   1.000
_cell.angle_alpha   90.00
_cell.angle_beta   90.00
_cell.angle_gamma   90.00
#
_symmetry.space_group_name_H-M   'P 1'
#
loop_
_entity.id
_entity.type
_entity.pdbx_description
1 polymer ?
#
loop_
_entity_poly.entity_id
_entity_poly.type
_entity_poly.pdbx_seq_one_letter_code
_entity_poly.pdbx_strand_id
1 'polypeptide(L)'
;MSASYSYDLRTKAIEAIDRGKAKTDVCRMLNIGRNTLDLGLKQKEETGEYQAITHFQQGSRHKITDWERFGAFVKEHGDKTQAQMAKVWGEGVIPI
;
A
#
# COMPACT_ATOMS: atom_id res chain seq x y z
N MET A 1 -16.59 3.73 1.39
CA MET A 1 -15.30 3.00 1.26
C MET A 1 -15.58 1.72 0.48
N SER A 2 -15.04 1.57 -0.73
CA SER A 2 -15.07 0.28 -1.42
C SER A 2 -13.94 -0.57 -0.84
N ALA A 3 -14.28 -1.57 -0.03
CA ALA A 3 -13.32 -2.57 0.39
C ALA A 3 -12.76 -3.26 -0.86
N SER A 4 -11.44 -3.22 -1.06
CA SER A 4 -10.79 -3.99 -2.12
C SER A 4 -11.13 -5.47 -1.91
N TYR A 5 -11.75 -6.11 -2.91
CA TYR A 5 -12.01 -7.55 -2.88
C TYR A 5 -10.73 -8.31 -2.50
N SER A 6 -10.86 -9.26 -1.57
CA SER A 6 -9.73 -10.00 -1.00
C SER A 6 -8.90 -10.67 -2.09
N TYR A 7 -7.59 -10.77 -1.85
CA TYR A 7 -6.66 -11.50 -2.70
C TYR A 7 -7.19 -12.92 -2.97
N ASP A 8 -7.56 -13.67 -1.94
CA ASP A 8 -8.11 -15.02 -2.09
C ASP A 8 -9.28 -15.13 -3.11
N LEU A 9 -10.18 -14.13 -3.13
CA LEU A 9 -11.36 -14.15 -4.00
C LEU A 9 -10.98 -14.12 -5.50
N ARG A 10 -10.08 -13.21 -5.90
CA ARG A 10 -9.70 -13.11 -7.31
C ARG A 10 -8.67 -14.19 -7.71
N THR A 11 -7.93 -14.81 -6.76
CA THR A 11 -7.12 -16.03 -7.05
C THR A 11 -8.04 -17.17 -7.47
N LYS A 12 -9.07 -17.44 -6.65
CA LYS A 12 -10.05 -18.49 -6.91
C LYS A 12 -10.81 -18.25 -8.21
N ALA A 13 -11.10 -16.98 -8.53
CA ALA A 13 -11.76 -16.62 -9.79
C ALA A 13 -10.89 -16.93 -11.02
N ILE A 14 -9.60 -16.62 -10.96
CA ILE A 14 -8.64 -16.90 -12.03
C ILE A 14 -8.40 -18.40 -12.17
N GLU A 15 -8.19 -19.12 -11.06
CA GLU A 15 -8.06 -20.58 -11.07
C GLU A 15 -9.28 -21.27 -11.69
N ALA A 16 -10.48 -20.77 -11.42
CA ALA A 16 -11.70 -21.30 -12.00
C ALA A 16 -11.74 -21.14 -13.53
N ILE A 17 -11.24 -20.01 -14.05
CA ILE A 17 -11.09 -19.78 -15.49
C ILE A 17 -10.01 -20.68 -16.09
N ASP A 18 -8.85 -20.79 -15.44
CA ASP A 18 -7.76 -21.66 -15.89
C ASP A 18 -8.20 -23.15 -15.94
N ARG A 19 -9.13 -23.56 -15.07
CA ARG A 19 -9.80 -24.88 -15.10
C ARG A 19 -10.89 -25.01 -16.19
N GLY A 20 -11.06 -24.01 -17.05
CA GLY A 20 -11.99 -24.03 -18.19
C GLY A 20 -13.42 -23.59 -17.88
N LYS A 21 -13.71 -22.99 -16.72
CA LYS A 21 -15.06 -22.45 -16.45
C LYS A 21 -15.28 -21.14 -17.18
N ALA A 22 -16.50 -20.95 -17.69
CA ALA A 22 -16.88 -19.71 -18.34
C ALA A 22 -16.88 -18.54 -17.35
N LYS A 23 -16.46 -17.35 -17.81
CA LYS A 23 -16.43 -16.12 -16.99
C LYS A 23 -17.78 -15.80 -16.33
N THR A 24 -18.90 -16.05 -17.04
CA THR A 24 -20.27 -15.94 -16.52
C THR A 24 -20.49 -16.75 -15.27
N ASP A 25 -20.05 -18.01 -15.28
CA ASP A 25 -20.32 -18.95 -14.21
C ASP A 25 -19.43 -18.64 -13.01
N VAL A 26 -18.18 -18.25 -13.25
CA VAL A 26 -17.28 -17.79 -12.19
C VAL A 26 -17.85 -16.55 -11.47
N CYS A 27 -18.38 -15.58 -12.22
CA CYS A 27 -19.02 -14.40 -11.62
C CYS A 27 -20.22 -14.77 -10.73
N ARG A 28 -21.06 -15.71 -11.20
CA ARG A 28 -22.22 -16.21 -10.44
C ARG A 28 -21.80 -17.01 -9.21
N MET A 29 -20.79 -17.88 -9.34
CA MET A 29 -20.30 -18.74 -8.25
C MET A 29 -19.65 -17.95 -7.13
N LEU A 30 -18.88 -16.90 -7.46
CA LEU A 30 -18.15 -16.09 -6.49
C LEU A 30 -18.87 -14.79 -6.11
N ASN A 31 -20.06 -14.56 -6.68
CA ASN A 31 -20.86 -13.34 -6.50
C ASN A 31 -20.05 -12.05 -6.72
N ILE A 32 -19.26 -12.02 -7.80
CA ILE A 32 -18.43 -10.87 -8.19
C ILE A 32 -18.94 -10.23 -9.48
N GLY A 33 -18.72 -8.93 -9.60
CA GLY A 33 -18.96 -8.22 -10.85
C GLY A 33 -17.98 -8.63 -11.95
N ARG A 34 -18.45 -8.67 -13.19
CA ARG A 34 -17.62 -8.99 -14.37
C ARG A 34 -16.41 -8.06 -14.50
N ASN A 35 -16.58 -6.77 -14.18
CA ASN A 35 -15.48 -5.81 -14.18
C ASN A 35 -14.34 -6.19 -13.21
N THR A 36 -14.67 -6.77 -12.05
CA THR A 36 -13.67 -7.22 -11.07
C THR A 36 -12.85 -8.40 -11.60
N LEU A 37 -13.50 -9.30 -12.33
CA LEU A 37 -12.84 -10.44 -12.97
C LEU A 37 -11.90 -9.98 -14.08
N ASP A 38 -12.35 -9.06 -14.94
CA ASP A 38 -11.54 -8.53 -16.03
C ASP A 38 -10.34 -7.70 -15.53
N LEU A 39 -10.51 -6.91 -14.46
CA LEU A 39 -9.41 -6.23 -13.77
C LEU A 39 -8.38 -7.22 -13.20
N GLY A 40 -8.84 -8.34 -12.64
CA GLY A 40 -7.94 -9.38 -12.11
C GLY A 40 -7.13 -10.08 -13.21
N LEU A 41 -7.75 -10.36 -14.36
CA LEU A 41 -7.06 -10.94 -15.52
C LEU A 41 -6.01 -9.98 -16.10
N LYS A 42 -6.36 -8.70 -16.21
CA LYS A 42 -5.42 -7.67 -16.69
C LYS A 42 -4.20 -7.53 -15.77
N GLN A 43 -4.40 -7.55 -14.45
CA GLN A 43 -3.29 -7.54 -13.49
C GLN A 43 -2.39 -8.77 -13.61
N LYS A 44 -2.96 -9.97 -13.87
CA LYS A 44 -2.19 -11.20 -14.13
C LYS A 44 -1.30 -11.06 -15.38
N GLU A 45 -1.83 -10.51 -16.46
CA GLU A 45 -1.09 -10.28 -17.70
C GLU A 45 0.04 -9.24 -17.54
N GLU A 46 -0.22 -8.16 -16.79
CA GLU A 46 0.75 -7.06 -16.62
C GLU A 46 1.85 -7.35 -15.59
N THR A 47 1.53 -8.01 -14.47
CA THR A 47 2.44 -8.15 -13.32
C THR A 47 3.03 -9.55 -13.20
N GLY A 48 2.43 -10.58 -13.82
CA GLY A 48 2.81 -11.99 -13.65
C GLY A 48 2.56 -12.55 -12.24
N GLU A 49 2.36 -11.69 -11.25
CA GLU A 49 1.96 -12.02 -9.89
C GLU A 49 0.63 -11.38 -9.52
N TYR A 50 -0.07 -12.07 -8.63
CA TYR A 50 -1.45 -11.79 -8.27
C TYR A 50 -1.58 -10.83 -7.07
N GLN A 51 -0.47 -10.31 -6.54
CA GLN A 51 -0.47 -9.48 -5.34
C GLN A 51 -1.20 -8.15 -5.56
N ALA A 52 -2.15 -7.85 -4.67
CA ALA A 52 -2.71 -6.52 -4.58
C ALA A 52 -1.57 -5.54 -4.36
N ILE A 53 -1.59 -4.39 -5.04
CA ILE A 53 -0.66 -3.29 -4.78
C ILE A 53 -0.73 -2.97 -3.29
N THR A 54 0.27 -3.39 -2.51
CA THR A 54 0.33 -3.18 -1.06
C THR A 54 0.62 -1.71 -0.71
N HIS A 55 1.02 -0.92 -1.71
CA HIS A 55 1.31 0.50 -1.59
C HIS A 55 0.06 1.41 -1.69
N PHE A 56 -1.07 1.01 -1.08
CA PHE A 56 -2.14 1.98 -0.89
C PHE A 56 -1.77 2.91 0.27
N GLN A 57 -1.34 4.12 -0.10
CA GLN A 57 -1.10 5.26 0.78
C GLN A 57 -0.15 4.92 1.94
N GLN A 58 1.15 4.75 1.65
CA GLN A 58 2.14 5.07 2.68
C GLN A 58 1.94 6.55 3.00
N GLY A 59 1.30 6.85 4.13
CA GLY A 59 1.14 8.21 4.63
C GLY A 59 2.48 8.95 4.60
N SER A 60 2.43 10.28 4.58
CA SER A 60 3.58 11.20 4.48
C SER A 60 4.92 10.52 4.82
N ARG A 61 5.78 10.36 3.79
CA ARG A 61 7.17 9.93 3.96
C ARG A 61 7.73 10.52 5.26
N HIS A 62 8.26 9.67 6.14
CA HIS A 62 8.72 10.10 7.46
C HIS A 62 9.71 11.26 7.29
N LYS A 63 9.43 12.41 7.92
CA LYS A 63 10.32 13.58 7.90
C LYS A 63 11.62 13.35 8.69
N ILE A 64 11.65 12.30 9.50
CA ILE A 64 12.83 11.85 10.25
C ILE A 64 13.24 10.52 9.64
N THR A 65 14.27 10.58 8.79
CA THR A 65 14.84 9.40 8.12
C THR A 65 15.93 8.74 8.99
N ASP A 66 16.55 9.50 9.90
CA ASP A 66 17.65 9.06 10.76
C ASP A 66 17.26 9.17 12.24
N TRP A 67 16.91 8.01 12.82
CA TRP A 67 16.48 7.90 14.21
C TRP A 67 17.63 7.96 15.22
N GLU A 68 18.85 7.55 14.83
CA GLU A 68 20.02 7.63 15.73
C GLU A 68 20.46 9.08 15.91
N ARG A 69 20.54 9.84 14.82
CA ARG A 69 20.84 11.28 14.85
C ARG A 69 19.77 12.05 15.63
N PHE A 70 18.50 11.70 15.46
CA PHE A 70 17.41 12.31 16.24
C PHE A 70 17.52 11.98 17.74
N GLY A 71 17.88 10.74 18.09
CA GLY A 71 18.10 10.33 19.48
C GLY A 71 19.24 11.09 20.17
N ALA A 72 20.36 11.29 19.47
CA ALA A 72 21.47 12.11 19.97
C ALA A 72 21.06 13.58 20.15
N PHE A 73 20.35 14.13 19.16
CA PHE A 73 19.84 15.51 19.19
C PHE A 73 18.87 15.79 20.35
N VAL A 74 17.95 14.86 20.62
CA VAL A 74 17.00 14.99 21.75
C VAL A 74 17.74 14.89 23.10
N LYS A 75 18.78 14.06 23.20
CA LYS A 75 19.61 13.99 24.42
C LYS A 75 20.42 15.27 24.64
N GLU A 76 20.97 15.85 23.57
CA GLU A 76 21.77 17.09 23.63
C GLU A 76 20.91 18.32 23.90
N HIS A 77 19.65 18.32 23.50
CA HIS A 77 18.72 19.44 23.65
C HIS A 77 17.54 19.16 24.58
N GLY A 78 17.66 18.19 25.49
CA GLY A 78 16.57 17.78 26.39
C GLY A 78 16.04 18.88 27.31
N ASP A 79 16.74 20.02 27.39
CA ASP A 79 16.39 21.27 28.05
C ASP A 79 15.44 22.17 27.22
N LYS A 80 15.28 21.89 25.92
CA LYS A 80 14.49 22.70 24.98
C LYS A 80 13.10 22.11 24.77
N THR A 81 12.13 22.99 24.57
CA THR A 81 10.77 22.58 24.16
C THR A 81 10.77 22.05 22.72
N GLN A 82 9.79 21.21 22.37
CA GLN A 82 9.65 20.66 21.01
C GLN A 82 9.61 21.76 19.93
N ALA A 83 9.03 22.92 20.22
CA ALA A 83 9.00 24.06 19.29
C ALA A 83 10.38 24.69 19.06
N GLN A 84 11.23 24.72 20.08
CA GLN A 84 12.61 25.20 19.98
C GLN A 84 13.50 24.17 19.27
N MET A 85 13.33 22.88 19.58
CA MET A 85 13.99 21.78 18.89
C MET A 85 13.66 21.78 17.39
N ALA A 86 12.41 22.03 17.01
CA ALA A 86 12.00 22.09 15.60
C ALA A 86 12.68 23.24 14.81
N LYS A 87 12.94 24.38 15.47
CA LYS A 87 13.69 25.48 14.85
C LYS A 87 15.15 25.11 14.59
N VAL A 88 15.79 24.45 15.56
CA VAL A 88 17.20 24.02 15.46
C VAL A 88 17.36 22.85 14.48
N TRP A 89 16.38 21.95 14.43
CA TRP A 89 16.37 20.82 13.51
C TRP A 89 16.17 21.24 12.04
N GLY A 90 15.49 22.37 11.80
CA GLY A 90 15.12 22.88 10.47
C GLY A 90 16.25 23.53 9.65
N GLU A 91 17.36 23.97 10.25
CA GLU A 91 18.47 24.62 9.50
C GLU A 91 19.29 23.65 8.64
N GLY A 92 19.01 22.34 8.71
CA GLY A 92 19.67 21.31 7.89
C GLY A 92 18.73 20.42 7.08
N VAL A 93 17.43 20.73 7.02
CA VAL A 93 16.45 19.94 6.26
C VAL A 93 15.70 20.88 5.32
N ILE A 94 16.25 21.04 4.11
CA ILE A 94 15.69 21.84 3.03
C ILE A 94 14.23 21.44 2.78
N PRO A 95 13.26 22.36 2.86
CA PRO A 95 11.92 22.12 2.35
C PRO A 95 11.92 22.36 0.82
N ILE A 96 11.32 21.41 0.10
CA ILE A 96 10.97 21.49 -1.33
C ILE A 96 9.85 22.51 -1.57
#